data_AF-A0A2J9EAV9-F1
#
_entry.id   AF-A0A2J9EAV9-F1
#
_cell.length_a   1.000
_cell.length_b   1.000
_cell.length_c   1.000
_cell.angle_alpha   90.00
_cell.angle_beta   90.00
_cell.angle_gamma   90.00
#
_symmetry.space_group_name_H-M   'P 1'
#
loop_
_entity.id
_entity.type
_entity.pdbx_description
1 polymer ?
#
loop_
_entity_poly.entity_id
_entity_poly.type
_entity_poly.pdbx_seq_one_letter_code
_entity_poly.pdbx_strand_id
1 'polypeptide(L)'
;MGFMKTVLTAALFVAAPTWAGDLTGPQNNAARSAKQYLSMTGFSRDGLIHQLSSDAGDGYDISDATVAVDSLNIDWNQEAVKSAKEYLSMTGFSCKGLIKQLSSSAGDKYTVDQATYGAKQAGGC
;
A
#
# COMPACT_ATOMS: atom_id res chain seq x y z
N MET A 1 10.19 26.21 62.16
CA MET A 1 8.96 26.25 61.34
C MET A 1 9.32 26.65 59.92
N GLY A 2 8.88 25.88 58.91
CA GLY A 2 8.90 26.31 57.51
C GLY A 2 9.55 25.33 56.54
N PHE A 3 9.03 24.10 56.45
CA PHE A 3 9.30 23.19 55.34
C PHE A 3 8.38 23.56 54.18
N MET A 4 8.92 23.81 52.97
CA MET A 4 8.24 23.31 51.77
C MET A 4 9.24 23.13 50.62
N LYS A 5 9.45 21.86 50.29
CA LYS A 5 10.14 21.36 49.10
C LYS A 5 9.29 21.65 47.87
N THR A 6 9.84 22.25 46.84
CA THR A 6 9.29 22.17 45.48
C THR A 6 10.18 21.23 44.69
N VAL A 7 9.74 19.97 44.56
CA VAL A 7 10.38 18.99 43.68
C VAL A 7 9.75 19.17 42.30
N LEU A 8 10.58 19.58 41.33
CA LEU A 8 10.26 19.63 39.92
C LEU A 8 10.23 18.18 39.40
N THR A 9 9.04 17.59 39.25
CA THR A 9 8.88 16.29 38.60
C THR A 9 8.92 16.47 37.08
N ALA A 10 10.11 16.27 36.50
CA ALA A 10 10.24 15.99 35.07
C ALA A 10 9.72 14.57 34.81
N ALA A 11 8.55 14.45 34.20
CA ALA A 11 8.03 13.19 33.69
C ALA A 11 8.77 12.82 32.40
N LEU A 12 9.76 11.94 32.51
CA LEU A 12 10.37 11.29 31.36
C LEU A 12 9.43 10.19 30.87
N PHE A 13 8.65 10.47 29.82
CA PHE A 13 8.01 9.43 29.03
C PHE A 13 9.09 8.70 28.22
N VAL A 14 9.58 7.59 28.75
CA VAL A 14 10.37 6.64 27.96
C VAL A 14 9.37 5.89 27.07
N ALA A 15 9.20 6.33 25.83
CA ALA A 15 8.51 5.56 24.81
C ALA A 15 9.33 4.29 24.57
N ALA A 16 8.84 3.16 25.09
CA ALA A 16 9.45 1.87 24.84
C ALA A 16 9.41 1.57 23.34
N PRO A 17 10.44 0.95 22.75
CA PRO A 17 10.39 0.51 21.38
C PRO A 17 9.33 -0.59 21.26
N THR A 18 8.22 -0.35 20.56
CA THR A 18 7.22 -1.39 20.21
C THR A 18 7.80 -2.28 19.12
N TRP A 19 8.72 -3.17 19.47
CA TRP A 19 9.24 -4.16 18.55
C TRP A 19 8.34 -5.39 18.66
N ALA A 20 7.61 -5.65 17.57
CA ALA A 20 6.54 -6.65 17.38
C ALA A 20 5.15 -6.29 17.99
N GLY A 21 4.76 -5.01 17.98
CA GLY A 21 3.45 -4.56 18.43
C GLY A 21 2.40 -4.52 17.31
N ASP A 22 1.16 -4.87 17.63
CA ASP A 22 -0.01 -4.76 16.75
C ASP A 22 -0.08 -3.39 16.04
N LEU A 23 -0.64 -3.38 14.83
CA LEU A 23 -0.86 -2.16 14.04
C LEU A 23 -1.58 -1.08 14.87
N THR A 24 -1.23 0.19 14.65
CA THR A 24 -1.99 1.31 15.23
C THR A 24 -3.45 1.31 14.73
N GLY A 25 -4.32 2.09 15.37
CA GLY A 25 -5.70 2.29 14.91
C GLY A 25 -5.78 2.75 13.44
N PRO A 26 -5.09 3.84 13.06
CA PRO A 26 -5.00 4.29 11.67
C PRO A 26 -4.46 3.23 10.70
N GLN A 27 -3.39 2.52 11.06
CA GLN A 27 -2.82 1.45 10.22
C GLN A 27 -3.81 0.29 10.03
N ASN A 28 -4.54 -0.09 11.07
CA ASN A 28 -5.61 -1.09 10.97
C ASN A 28 -6.77 -0.63 10.07
N ASN A 29 -7.14 0.65 10.12
CA ASN A 29 -8.14 1.22 9.21
C ASN A 29 -7.65 1.18 7.75
N ALA A 30 -6.43 1.66 7.50
CA ALA A 30 -5.82 1.62 6.18
C ALA A 30 -5.69 0.18 5.65
N ALA A 31 -5.36 -0.80 6.50
CA ALA A 31 -5.28 -2.21 6.11
C ALA A 31 -6.65 -2.79 5.72
N ARG A 32 -7.74 -2.31 6.33
CA ARG A 32 -9.11 -2.67 5.94
C ARG A 32 -9.48 -2.05 4.59
N SER A 33 -9.21 -0.75 4.40
CA SER A 33 -9.38 -0.08 3.09
C SER A 33 -8.60 -0.80 2.00
N ALA A 34 -7.33 -1.13 2.25
CA ALA A 34 -6.46 -1.84 1.33
C ALA A 34 -7.09 -3.15 0.81
N LYS A 35 -7.63 -3.96 1.74
CA LYS A 35 -8.35 -5.20 1.40
C LYS A 35 -9.60 -4.95 0.57
N GLN A 36 -10.34 -3.87 0.84
CA GLN A 36 -11.52 -3.50 0.05
C GLN A 36 -11.12 -3.16 -1.38
N TYR A 37 -10.12 -2.29 -1.57
CA TYR A 37 -9.63 -1.94 -2.90
C TYR A 37 -9.15 -3.16 -3.69
N LEU A 38 -8.34 -4.03 -3.06
CA LEU A 38 -7.83 -5.26 -3.67
C LEU A 38 -8.94 -6.28 -3.99
N SER A 39 -10.08 -6.23 -3.29
CA SER A 39 -11.24 -7.06 -3.66
C SER A 39 -11.90 -6.59 -4.96
N MET A 40 -11.82 -5.29 -5.29
CA MET A 40 -12.50 -4.69 -6.43
C MET A 40 -11.69 -4.76 -7.72
N THR A 41 -10.45 -4.27 -7.70
CA THR A 41 -9.53 -4.25 -8.86
C THR A 41 -8.12 -4.64 -8.41
N GLY A 42 -7.19 -4.78 -9.36
CA GLY A 42 -5.79 -5.07 -9.08
C GLY A 42 -5.02 -3.79 -8.81
N PHE A 43 -4.16 -3.80 -7.80
CA PHE A 43 -3.26 -2.68 -7.50
C PHE A 43 -1.82 -3.15 -7.39
N SER A 44 -0.89 -2.33 -7.89
CA SER A 44 0.49 -2.43 -7.44
C SER A 44 0.59 -1.98 -6.00
N ARG A 45 1.66 -2.39 -5.31
CA ARG A 45 1.95 -1.92 -3.97
C ARG A 45 1.95 -0.39 -3.87
N ASP A 46 2.68 0.26 -4.79
CA ASP A 46 2.83 1.72 -4.78
C ASP A 46 1.54 2.43 -5.19
N GLY A 47 0.79 1.84 -6.13
CA GLY A 47 -0.53 2.33 -6.52
C GLY A 47 -1.52 2.27 -5.36
N LEU A 48 -1.53 1.18 -4.58
CA LEU A 48 -2.40 1.04 -3.43
C LEU A 48 -2.03 2.01 -2.31
N ILE A 49 -0.74 2.16 -2.00
CA ILE A 49 -0.26 3.15 -1.03
C ILE A 49 -0.70 4.55 -1.46
N HIS A 50 -0.54 4.90 -2.74
CA HIS A 50 -0.97 6.19 -3.26
C HIS A 50 -2.48 6.39 -3.16
N GLN A 51 -3.28 5.38 -3.50
CA GLN A 51 -4.74 5.42 -3.38
C GLN A 51 -5.15 5.70 -1.92
N LEU A 52 -4.53 5.02 -0.97
CA LEU A 52 -4.81 5.18 0.46
C LEU A 52 -4.35 6.54 1.00
N SER A 53 -3.22 7.07 0.51
CA SER A 53 -2.63 8.29 1.07
C SER A 53 -3.06 9.58 0.36
N SER A 54 -3.64 9.50 -0.83
CA SER A 54 -4.00 10.70 -1.60
C SER A 54 -5.25 11.38 -1.02
N ASP A 55 -5.29 12.71 -1.12
CA ASP A 55 -6.46 13.52 -0.72
C ASP A 55 -7.73 13.18 -1.52
N ALA A 56 -7.58 12.66 -2.74
CA ALA A 56 -8.69 12.22 -3.59
C ALA A 56 -9.14 10.77 -3.30
N GLY A 57 -8.36 10.02 -2.53
CA GLY A 57 -8.67 8.67 -2.08
C GLY A 57 -9.11 8.67 -0.62
N ASP A 58 -8.30 8.05 0.25
CA ASP A 58 -8.67 7.91 1.67
C ASP A 58 -8.00 8.94 2.60
N GLY A 59 -6.95 9.64 2.14
CA GLY A 59 -6.27 10.69 2.90
C GLY A 59 -5.52 10.21 4.16
N TYR A 60 -5.10 8.94 4.21
CA TYR A 60 -4.24 8.47 5.32
C TYR A 60 -2.83 9.06 5.24
N ASP A 61 -2.15 9.19 6.38
CA ASP A 61 -0.72 9.46 6.40
C ASP A 61 0.01 8.39 5.59
N ILE A 62 0.93 8.81 4.71
CA ILE A 62 1.63 7.88 3.82
C ILE A 62 2.40 6.79 4.58
N SER A 63 2.90 7.09 5.79
CA SER A 63 3.54 6.12 6.66
C SER A 63 2.57 5.05 7.16
N ASP A 64 1.35 5.44 7.52
CA ASP A 64 0.34 4.50 7.99
C ASP A 64 -0.19 3.64 6.84
N ALA A 65 -0.42 4.23 5.67
CA ALA A 65 -0.77 3.49 4.45
C ALA A 65 0.31 2.48 4.06
N THR A 66 1.59 2.86 4.14
CA THR A 66 2.72 1.98 3.83
C THR A 66 2.79 0.81 4.80
N VAL A 67 2.77 1.07 6.11
CA VAL A 67 2.78 0.01 7.13
C VAL A 67 1.57 -0.90 7.00
N ALA A 68 0.39 -0.34 6.72
CA ALA A 68 -0.82 -1.10 6.49
C ALA A 68 -0.69 -2.05 5.29
N VAL A 69 -0.25 -1.56 4.13
CA VAL A 69 -0.08 -2.40 2.93
C VAL A 69 0.98 -3.47 3.16
N ASP A 70 2.10 -3.12 3.79
CA ASP A 70 3.20 -4.06 4.06
C ASP A 70 2.87 -5.12 5.12
N SER A 71 1.88 -4.84 5.98
CA SER A 71 1.39 -5.83 6.95
C SER A 71 0.56 -6.95 6.31
N LEU A 72 0.14 -6.78 5.05
CA LEU A 72 -0.70 -7.73 4.34
C LEU A 72 0.16 -8.73 3.56
N ASN A 73 -0.20 -10.01 3.62
CA ASN A 73 0.41 -11.04 2.81
C ASN A 73 -0.21 -11.06 1.40
N ILE A 74 0.26 -10.16 0.53
CA ILE A 74 -0.26 -9.98 -0.83
C ILE A 74 0.70 -10.57 -1.85
N ASP A 75 0.17 -11.36 -2.79
CA ASP A 75 0.91 -11.75 -3.99
C ASP A 75 0.77 -10.68 -5.07
N TRP A 76 1.73 -9.76 -5.10
CA TRP A 76 1.75 -8.65 -6.06
C TRP A 76 1.86 -9.10 -7.52
N ASN A 77 2.34 -10.32 -7.79
CA ASN A 77 2.30 -10.87 -9.13
C ASN A 77 0.85 -11.19 -9.53
N GLN A 78 0.03 -11.74 -8.62
CA GLN A 78 -1.39 -11.99 -8.90
C GLN A 78 -2.19 -10.70 -9.09
N GLU A 79 -1.87 -9.65 -8.34
CA GLU A 79 -2.48 -8.34 -8.57
C GLU A 79 -2.15 -7.79 -9.97
N ALA A 80 -0.90 -7.96 -10.43
CA ALA A 80 -0.52 -7.60 -11.80
C ALA A 80 -1.27 -8.43 -12.87
N VAL A 81 -1.53 -9.72 -12.62
CA VAL A 81 -2.39 -10.55 -13.50
C VAL A 81 -3.81 -9.99 -13.55
N LYS A 82 -4.35 -9.58 -12.40
CA LYS A 82 -5.70 -9.02 -12.29
C LYS A 82 -5.82 -7.73 -13.10
N SER A 83 -4.91 -6.77 -12.90
CA SER A 83 -4.86 -5.51 -13.67
C SER A 83 -4.66 -5.78 -15.17
N ALA A 84 -3.78 -6.72 -15.53
CA ALA A 84 -3.53 -7.08 -16.93
C ALA A 84 -4.80 -7.63 -17.64
N LYS A 85 -5.54 -8.52 -16.97
CA LYS A 85 -6.81 -9.05 -17.49
C LYS A 85 -7.86 -7.96 -17.65
N GLU A 86 -7.94 -7.03 -16.70
CA GLU A 86 -8.87 -5.90 -16.78
C GLU A 86 -8.58 -5.03 -18.00
N TYR A 87 -7.32 -4.62 -18.22
CA TYR A 87 -6.94 -3.87 -19.42
C TYR A 87 -7.29 -4.60 -20.72
N LEU A 88 -6.96 -5.89 -20.80
CA LEU A 88 -7.23 -6.71 -21.99
C LEU A 88 -8.74 -6.91 -22.24
N SER A 89 -9.57 -6.84 -21.20
CA SER A 89 -11.03 -6.89 -21.34
C SER A 89 -11.62 -5.61 -21.93
N MET A 90 -10.94 -4.47 -21.74
CA MET A 90 -11.40 -3.16 -22.20
C MET A 90 -10.91 -2.83 -23.61
N THR A 91 -9.66 -3.17 -23.93
CA THR A 91 -9.07 -2.86 -25.23
C THR A 91 -7.88 -3.76 -25.56
N GLY A 92 -7.50 -3.79 -26.84
CA GLY A 92 -6.34 -4.55 -27.30
C GLY A 92 -5.02 -3.88 -26.91
N PHE A 93 -4.09 -4.68 -26.37
CA PHE A 93 -2.71 -4.26 -26.12
C PHE A 93 -1.72 -5.16 -26.86
N SER A 94 -0.58 -4.60 -27.26
CA SER A 94 0.61 -5.41 -27.55
C SER A 94 1.28 -5.83 -26.23
N CYS A 95 2.02 -6.95 -26.22
CA CYS A 95 2.78 -7.38 -25.05
C CYS A 95 3.63 -6.25 -24.43
N LYS A 96 4.43 -5.56 -25.26
CA LYS A 96 5.24 -4.41 -24.81
C LYS A 96 4.39 -3.25 -24.28
N GLY A 97 3.25 -2.99 -24.92
CA GLY A 97 2.32 -1.94 -24.51
C GLY A 97 1.71 -2.23 -23.15
N LEU A 98 1.25 -3.45 -22.92
CA LEU A 98 0.65 -3.87 -21.64
C LEU A 98 1.67 -3.81 -20.50
N ILE A 99 2.89 -4.34 -20.72
CA ILE A 99 3.97 -4.25 -19.74
C ILE A 99 4.28 -2.79 -19.41
N LYS A 100 4.33 -1.90 -20.42
CA LYS A 100 4.55 -0.47 -20.20
C LYS A 100 3.40 0.17 -19.41
N GLN A 101 2.15 -0.16 -19.71
CA GLN A 101 0.98 0.38 -19.00
C GLN A 101 1.05 0.03 -17.51
N LEU A 102 1.26 -1.26 -17.21
CA LEU A 102 1.35 -1.78 -15.85
C LEU A 102 2.55 -1.20 -15.07
N SER A 103 3.70 -1.04 -15.71
CA SER A 103 4.93 -0.60 -15.01
C SER A 103 5.15 0.91 -14.99
N SER A 104 4.42 1.68 -15.80
CA SER A 104 4.71 3.12 -15.90
C SER A 104 4.34 3.88 -14.63
N SER A 105 5.10 4.94 -14.34
CA SER A 105 4.84 5.82 -13.21
C SER A 105 3.52 6.60 -13.32
N ALA A 106 2.99 6.76 -14.54
CA ALA A 106 1.71 7.40 -14.82
C ALA A 106 0.54 6.39 -14.96
N GLY A 107 0.85 5.09 -14.99
CA GLY A 107 -0.11 4.00 -14.97
C GLY A 107 -0.10 3.32 -13.60
N ASP A 108 0.02 2.00 -13.58
CA ASP A 108 -0.24 1.23 -12.36
C ASP A 108 0.97 1.13 -11.42
N LYS A 109 2.18 1.50 -11.85
CA LYS A 109 3.41 1.49 -11.03
C LYS A 109 3.83 0.10 -10.50
N TYR A 110 3.50 -0.99 -11.20
CA TYR A 110 4.12 -2.29 -10.91
C TYR A 110 5.63 -2.26 -11.19
N THR A 111 6.39 -3.11 -10.52
CA THR A 111 7.75 -3.40 -10.98
C THR A 111 7.70 -4.01 -12.39
N VAL A 112 8.77 -3.85 -13.18
CA VAL A 112 8.83 -4.41 -14.54
C VAL A 112 8.64 -5.93 -14.51
N ASP A 113 9.16 -6.61 -13.49
CA ASP A 113 9.02 -8.06 -13.34
C ASP A 113 7.58 -8.47 -13.06
N GLN A 114 6.88 -7.79 -12.14
CA GLN A 114 5.45 -8.02 -11.88
C GLN A 114 4.60 -7.71 -13.12
N ALA A 115 4.86 -6.60 -13.81
CA ALA A 115 4.16 -6.24 -15.04
C ALA A 115 4.37 -7.30 -16.14
N THR A 116 5.59 -7.80 -16.29
CA THR A 116 5.93 -8.85 -17.26
C THR A 116 5.26 -10.17 -16.89
N TYR A 117 5.25 -10.54 -15.61
CA TYR A 117 4.53 -11.72 -15.13
C TYR A 117 3.03 -11.58 -15.40
N GLY A 118 2.43 -10.45 -15.00
CA GLY A 118 1.02 -10.12 -15.21
C GLY A 118 0.59 -10.25 -16.67
N ALA A 119 1.34 -9.61 -17.57
CA ALA A 119 1.04 -9.62 -19.00
C ALA A 119 1.10 -11.02 -19.61
N LYS A 120 2.08 -11.85 -19.23
CA LYS A 120 2.20 -13.25 -19.69
C LYS A 120 1.05 -14.12 -19.18
N GLN A 121 0.78 -14.07 -17.88
CA GLN A 121 -0.27 -14.92 -17.30
C GLN A 121 -1.69 -14.49 -17.72
N ALA A 122 -1.85 -13.24 -18.16
CA ALA A 122 -3.10 -12.75 -18.75
C ALA A 122 -3.24 -13.06 -20.25
N GLY A 123 -2.22 -13.63 -20.91
CA GLY A 123 -2.23 -13.94 -22.34
C GLY A 123 -2.02 -12.72 -23.25
N GLY A 124 -1.56 -11.59 -22.71
CA GLY A 124 -1.13 -10.42 -23.48
C GLY A 124 0.30 -10.53 -24.01
N CYS A 125 1.03 -11.51 -23.47
CA CYS A 125 2.31 -12.06 -23.90
C CYS A 125 2.18 -13.61 -23.78
#